data_AF-A0A936BM77-F1
#
_entry.id   AF-A0A936BM77-F1
#
_cell.length_a   1.000
_cell.length_b   1.000
_cell.length_c   1.000
_cell.angle_alpha   90.00
_cell.angle_beta   90.00
_cell.angle_gamma   90.00
#
_symmetry.space_group_name_H-M   'P 1'
#
loop_
_entity.id
_entity.type
_entity.pdbx_description
1 polymer ?
#
loop_
_entity_poly.entity_id
_entity_poly.type
_entity_poly.pdbx_seq_one_letter_code
_entity_poly.pdbx_strand_id
1 'polypeptide(L)'
;MRVAIQGTRGAFSEKAARTQWPDMETVPCREVGDAVAAVREGRADAGCLAIENSLVGSVTPTYDLLHEAFGDGELHLSREVLLPVHHSIMGVPGAKLEQVTHVLSHPVALGQCRVWLARHLPNATLVNAWDTAGSAEIVAKSGDPTQAAICSAHAAKEYGLQVFEDRIEDDPTNQTRFLTFTRVPTPDNEQATIQKTSLIVWTDHRPGMLAAVLQAFAGRGVNLTSLQSRPERSAPWTYRFYFDVEGARGEARLAEALESIEALASRIVILGSYAAWQGEGAREQAPRQRMPHHQPKPDLPLFDRRQRPEGTIVQVGNVVIGGDRPVLIAGPCSVEDEAMILATAEGVARAGADMLRGGAFKPRTSPYDFQGLGVKGLKFLAEARDRTGLPIVTEVMSWEEVPLVARYADMLQIGARNMQNFALLRAAGRSGKPILLKRGGGATIEEWLHAAEYVLSHGNPNVVMCERGIRTFERATRHTLDLNAVAIVRERTHLPVIADPSHAAGMRNIVPALTHAALAAGAQGAIIEVHPDPDHAMSDGAQSLDIPTFAKLAAQIRAYAAVEA
;
A
#
# COMPACT_ATOMS: atom_id res chain seq x y z
N MET A 1 -42.22 17.87 -3.68
CA MET A 1 -41.74 16.86 -2.69
C MET A 1 -41.03 17.59 -1.58
N ARG A 2 -41.32 17.28 -0.31
CA ARG A 2 -40.69 17.89 0.85
C ARG A 2 -39.47 17.08 1.27
N VAL A 3 -38.31 17.70 1.40
CA VAL A 3 -37.05 17.01 1.73
C VAL A 3 -36.44 17.60 2.99
N ALA A 4 -36.25 16.76 4.00
CA ALA A 4 -35.61 17.14 5.25
C ALA A 4 -34.09 17.18 5.10
N ILE A 5 -33.46 18.26 5.53
CA ILE A 5 -32.00 18.43 5.52
C ILE A 5 -31.51 18.86 6.90
N GLN A 6 -30.32 18.42 7.29
CA GLN A 6 -29.62 19.03 8.41
C GLN A 6 -28.98 20.35 7.94
N GLY A 7 -29.35 21.45 8.58
CA GLY A 7 -28.96 22.82 8.23
C GLY A 7 -30.12 23.68 7.72
N THR A 8 -29.79 24.89 7.28
CA THR A 8 -30.73 25.88 6.71
C THR A 8 -30.76 25.86 5.18
N ARG A 9 -31.59 26.72 4.57
CA ARG A 9 -31.57 26.94 3.12
C ARG A 9 -30.22 27.53 2.69
N GLY A 10 -29.70 27.11 1.55
CA GLY A 10 -28.34 27.42 1.08
C GLY A 10 -27.26 26.43 1.57
N ALA A 11 -27.59 25.48 2.46
CA ALA A 11 -26.64 24.50 2.96
C ALA A 11 -26.22 23.47 1.88
N PHE A 12 -25.05 22.86 2.06
CA PHE A 12 -24.57 21.81 1.14
C PHE A 12 -25.49 20.59 1.09
N SER A 13 -26.17 20.25 2.19
CA SER A 13 -27.20 19.20 2.24
C SER A 13 -28.36 19.48 1.30
N GLU A 14 -28.76 20.75 1.16
CA GLU A 14 -29.80 21.16 0.22
C GLU A 14 -29.32 20.98 -1.23
N LYS A 15 -28.12 21.47 -1.53
CA LYS A 15 -27.49 21.32 -2.84
C LYS A 15 -27.40 19.84 -3.24
N ALA A 16 -27.05 18.97 -2.30
CA ALA A 16 -26.97 17.52 -2.54
C ALA A 16 -28.34 16.92 -2.85
N ALA A 17 -29.35 17.22 -2.03
CA ALA A 17 -30.70 16.72 -2.24
C ALA A 17 -31.32 17.19 -3.58
N ARG A 18 -31.04 18.42 -4.01
CA ARG A 18 -31.50 18.95 -5.31
C ARG A 18 -30.93 18.19 -6.53
N THR A 19 -29.81 17.47 -6.38
CA THR A 19 -29.29 16.62 -7.48
C THR A 19 -30.20 15.42 -7.78
N GLN A 20 -31.03 15.00 -6.82
CA GLN A 20 -32.03 13.96 -6.99
C GLN A 20 -33.43 14.54 -7.16
N TRP A 21 -33.75 15.62 -6.44
CA TRP A 21 -35.05 16.28 -6.47
C TRP A 21 -34.91 17.78 -6.74
N PRO A 22 -34.74 18.21 -8.01
CA PRO A 22 -34.48 19.61 -8.35
C PRO A 22 -35.55 20.58 -7.80
N ASP A 23 -36.82 20.21 -7.93
CA ASP A 23 -37.99 21.00 -7.52
C ASP A 23 -38.46 20.72 -6.08
N MET A 24 -37.55 20.26 -5.21
CA MET A 24 -37.90 19.98 -3.82
C MET A 24 -38.21 21.25 -3.02
N GLU A 25 -39.11 21.10 -2.06
CA GLU A 25 -39.31 22.03 -0.95
C GLU A 25 -38.44 21.60 0.23
N THR A 26 -37.57 22.50 0.68
CA THR A 26 -36.62 22.23 1.77
C THR A 26 -37.30 22.33 3.12
N VAL A 27 -37.18 21.29 3.93
CA VAL A 27 -37.58 21.25 5.34
C VAL A 27 -36.32 21.32 6.20
N PRO A 28 -35.96 22.51 6.73
CA PRO A 28 -34.76 22.68 7.54
C PRO A 28 -34.89 21.96 8.87
N CYS A 29 -33.82 21.29 9.30
CA CYS A 29 -33.73 20.60 10.57
C CYS A 29 -32.42 20.96 11.27
N ARG A 30 -32.46 21.08 12.60
CA ARG A 30 -31.30 21.52 13.37
C ARG A 30 -30.27 20.40 13.49
N GLU A 31 -30.74 19.23 13.91
CA GLU A 31 -29.90 18.05 14.11
C GLU A 31 -30.19 16.98 13.04
N VAL A 32 -29.24 16.05 12.86
CA VAL A 32 -29.41 14.90 11.95
C VAL A 32 -30.62 14.05 12.37
N GLY A 33 -30.86 13.90 13.67
CA GLY A 33 -32.00 13.16 14.20
C GLY A 33 -33.36 13.79 13.86
N ASP A 34 -33.43 15.12 13.83
CA ASP A 34 -34.65 15.86 13.48
C ASP A 34 -35.05 15.62 12.02
N ALA A 35 -34.04 15.56 11.12
CA ALA A 35 -34.26 15.27 9.71
C ALA A 35 -34.79 13.86 9.50
N VAL A 36 -34.23 12.88 10.19
CA VAL A 36 -34.73 11.49 10.20
C VAL A 36 -36.15 11.41 10.74
N ALA A 37 -36.43 12.03 11.89
CA ALA A 37 -37.76 12.05 12.49
C ALA A 37 -38.79 12.70 11.57
N ALA A 38 -38.43 13.78 10.86
CA ALA A 38 -39.30 14.43 9.89
C ALA A 38 -39.77 13.49 8.77
N VAL A 39 -38.88 12.62 8.29
CA VAL A 39 -39.25 11.60 7.30
C VAL A 39 -40.07 10.48 7.94
N ARG A 40 -39.73 9.99 9.13
CA ARG A 40 -40.53 8.92 9.77
C ARG A 40 -41.96 9.35 10.10
N GLU A 41 -42.12 10.58 10.59
CA GLU A 41 -43.42 11.14 11.00
C GLU A 41 -44.26 11.66 9.83
N GLY A 42 -43.78 11.59 8.59
CA GLY A 42 -44.52 12.07 7.41
C GLY A 42 -44.52 13.59 7.22
N ARG A 43 -43.74 14.34 8.02
CA ARG A 43 -43.53 15.79 7.84
C ARG A 43 -42.69 16.10 6.59
N ALA A 44 -41.82 15.18 6.19
CA ALA A 44 -41.09 15.20 4.93
C ALA A 44 -41.28 13.88 4.16
N ASP A 45 -41.08 13.90 2.85
CA ASP A 45 -41.24 12.75 1.97
C ASP A 45 -39.90 12.00 1.78
N ALA A 46 -38.79 12.70 1.92
CA ALA A 46 -37.42 12.18 1.88
C ALA A 46 -36.49 13.00 2.78
N GLY A 47 -35.25 12.55 2.95
CA GLY A 47 -34.21 13.32 3.63
C GLY A 47 -32.83 13.18 3.00
N CYS A 48 -31.91 14.05 3.41
CA CYS A 48 -30.51 14.05 2.97
C CYS A 48 -29.57 14.33 4.14
N LEU A 49 -28.59 13.44 4.36
CA LEU A 49 -27.63 13.51 5.46
C LEU A 49 -26.21 13.51 4.91
N ALA A 50 -25.34 14.36 5.47
CA ALA A 50 -23.89 14.22 5.28
C ALA A 50 -23.38 13.00 6.08
N ILE A 51 -22.55 12.16 5.46
CA ILE A 51 -21.99 10.98 6.13
C ILE A 51 -20.47 11.01 6.25
N GLU A 52 -19.77 11.65 5.32
CA GLU A 52 -18.31 11.65 5.26
C GLU A 52 -17.82 12.92 4.56
N ASN A 53 -16.75 13.53 5.06
CA ASN A 53 -16.03 14.61 4.40
C ASN A 53 -14.59 14.18 4.14
N SER A 54 -14.03 14.52 2.98
CA SER A 54 -12.69 14.06 2.55
C SER A 54 -11.54 14.59 3.42
N LEU A 55 -11.72 15.73 4.10
CA LEU A 55 -10.69 16.35 4.93
C LEU A 55 -10.88 16.08 6.43
N VAL A 56 -12.13 15.97 6.88
CA VAL A 56 -12.49 15.91 8.30
C VAL A 56 -12.91 14.50 8.72
N GLY A 57 -13.19 13.63 7.75
CA GLY A 57 -13.58 12.25 7.95
C GLY A 57 -15.08 12.07 8.20
N SER A 58 -15.40 11.00 8.93
CA SER A 58 -16.76 10.50 9.14
C SER A 58 -17.64 11.41 10.01
N VAL A 59 -18.86 11.68 9.55
CA VAL A 59 -19.90 12.38 10.31
C VAL A 59 -20.51 11.39 11.30
N THR A 60 -19.86 11.28 12.46
CA THR A 60 -20.17 10.28 13.49
C THR A 60 -21.65 10.24 13.92
N PRO A 61 -22.34 11.38 14.14
CA PRO A 61 -23.77 11.37 14.50
C PRO A 61 -24.66 10.68 13.45
N THR A 62 -24.33 10.84 12.16
CA THR A 62 -25.06 10.18 11.07
C THR A 62 -24.89 8.67 11.13
N TYR A 63 -23.67 8.17 11.31
CA TYR A 63 -23.42 6.73 11.45
C TYR A 63 -24.20 6.15 12.63
N ASP A 64 -24.16 6.80 13.79
CA ASP A 64 -24.86 6.32 14.98
C ASP A 64 -26.39 6.23 14.75
N LEU A 65 -26.97 7.23 14.07
CA LEU A 65 -28.39 7.26 13.74
C LEU A 65 -28.81 6.25 12.68
N LEU A 66 -27.96 5.92 11.70
CA LEU A 66 -28.31 4.97 10.63
C LEU A 66 -28.78 3.63 11.20
N HIS A 67 -28.15 3.14 12.27
CA HIS A 67 -28.61 1.90 12.89
C HIS A 67 -29.99 2.04 13.54
N GLU A 68 -30.15 3.05 14.41
CA GLU A 68 -31.36 3.27 15.20
C GLU A 68 -32.57 3.58 14.31
N ALA A 69 -32.34 4.26 13.18
CA ALA A 69 -33.40 4.76 12.32
C ALA A 69 -33.76 3.87 11.12
N PHE A 70 -32.83 3.05 10.63
CA PHE A 70 -33.04 2.19 9.45
C PHE A 70 -33.09 0.70 9.83
N GLY A 71 -32.77 0.35 11.08
CA GLY A 71 -32.67 -1.03 11.54
C GLY A 71 -33.98 -1.82 11.60
N ASP A 72 -35.13 -1.14 11.53
CA ASP A 72 -36.47 -1.73 11.44
C ASP A 72 -36.98 -1.88 9.99
N GLY A 73 -36.24 -1.36 9.01
CA GLY A 73 -36.59 -1.42 7.60
C GLY A 73 -37.67 -0.43 7.16
N GLU A 74 -38.03 0.58 7.96
CA GLU A 74 -38.99 1.62 7.54
C GLU A 74 -38.35 2.71 6.66
N LEU A 75 -37.03 2.85 6.73
CA LEU A 75 -36.27 3.81 5.94
C LEU A 75 -35.25 3.09 5.07
N HIS A 76 -35.04 3.63 3.88
CA HIS A 76 -34.11 3.08 2.89
C HIS A 76 -33.27 4.19 2.28
N LEU A 77 -31.96 3.95 2.18
CA LEU A 77 -31.07 4.79 1.39
C LEU A 77 -31.44 4.68 -0.09
N SER A 78 -31.60 5.82 -0.75
CA SER A 78 -32.05 5.89 -2.15
C SER A 78 -30.96 6.34 -3.11
N ARG A 79 -29.94 7.07 -2.64
CA ARG A 79 -28.82 7.53 -3.45
C ARG A 79 -27.63 8.01 -2.62
N GLU A 80 -26.44 7.98 -3.21
CA GLU A 80 -25.29 8.76 -2.75
C GLU A 80 -25.03 9.97 -3.66
N VAL A 81 -24.51 11.04 -3.06
CA VAL A 81 -24.11 12.26 -3.75
C VAL A 81 -22.75 12.69 -3.22
N LEU A 82 -21.75 12.85 -4.08
CA LEU A 82 -20.47 13.48 -3.74
C LEU A 82 -20.50 14.91 -4.26
N LEU A 83 -20.34 15.88 -3.37
CA LEU A 83 -20.27 17.29 -3.74
C LEU A 83 -18.90 17.89 -3.40
N PRO A 84 -18.26 18.57 -4.35
CA PRO A 84 -17.20 19.53 -4.05
C PRO A 84 -17.72 20.62 -3.11
N VAL A 85 -16.94 20.88 -2.05
CA VAL A 85 -17.25 21.88 -1.03
C VAL A 85 -16.30 23.06 -1.23
N HIS A 86 -16.82 24.11 -1.85
CA HIS A 86 -16.13 25.40 -1.99
C HIS A 86 -16.71 26.39 -0.99
N HIS A 87 -15.82 27.07 -0.28
CA HIS A 87 -16.17 28.09 0.70
C HIS A 87 -15.94 29.46 0.09
N SER A 88 -16.92 30.34 0.28
CA SER A 88 -16.85 31.74 -0.15
C SER A 88 -17.03 32.61 1.09
N ILE A 89 -16.31 33.73 1.15
CA ILE A 89 -16.53 34.76 2.18
C ILE A 89 -17.41 35.86 1.62
N MET A 90 -18.43 36.24 2.39
CA MET A 90 -19.47 37.18 1.95
C MET A 90 -19.93 38.08 3.08
N GLY A 91 -20.40 39.27 2.74
CA GLY A 91 -20.95 40.24 3.67
C GLY A 91 -22.15 40.98 3.07
N VAL A 92 -22.68 41.93 3.81
CA VAL A 92 -23.84 42.73 3.35
C VAL A 92 -23.48 43.55 2.10
N PRO A 93 -24.45 43.80 1.19
CA PRO A 93 -24.18 44.58 -0.02
C PRO A 93 -23.54 45.94 0.26
N GLY A 94 -22.44 46.24 -0.44
CA GLY A 94 -21.70 47.51 -0.29
C GLY A 94 -20.67 47.53 0.84
N ALA A 95 -20.61 46.49 1.70
CA ALA A 95 -19.50 46.29 2.61
C ALA A 95 -18.21 45.98 1.83
N LYS A 96 -17.06 46.31 2.42
CA LYS A 96 -15.74 45.96 1.86
C LYS A 96 -15.02 44.98 2.78
N LEU A 97 -14.20 44.13 2.18
CA LEU A 97 -13.48 43.09 2.92
C LEU A 97 -12.59 43.68 4.03
N GLU A 98 -12.00 44.87 3.83
CA GLU A 98 -11.13 45.51 4.81
C GLU A 98 -11.86 46.01 6.06
N GLN A 99 -13.20 46.09 6.01
CA GLN A 99 -14.03 46.51 7.14
C GLN A 99 -14.41 45.33 8.05
N VAL A 100 -14.18 44.10 7.61
CA VAL A 100 -14.59 42.89 8.32
C VAL A 100 -13.74 42.69 9.57
N THR A 101 -14.38 42.67 10.73
CA THR A 101 -13.74 42.37 12.03
C THR A 101 -14.25 41.07 12.65
N HIS A 102 -15.37 40.51 12.17
CA HIS A 102 -15.94 39.26 12.65
C HIS A 102 -16.28 38.33 11.47
N VAL A 103 -15.83 37.09 11.55
CA VAL A 103 -16.12 36.06 10.52
C VAL A 103 -16.89 34.91 11.15
N LEU A 104 -18.13 34.70 10.71
CA LEU A 104 -19.05 33.70 11.23
C LEU A 104 -19.07 32.48 10.32
N SER A 105 -18.87 31.28 10.88
CA SER A 105 -19.17 30.02 10.19
C SER A 105 -19.20 28.83 11.15
N HIS A 106 -19.54 27.66 10.63
CA HIS A 106 -19.36 26.41 11.36
C HIS A 106 -17.87 26.19 11.69
N PRO A 107 -17.50 25.67 12.87
CA PRO A 107 -16.10 25.49 13.27
C PRO A 107 -15.26 24.70 12.27
N VAL A 108 -15.86 23.72 11.60
CA VAL A 108 -15.20 22.94 10.55
C VAL A 108 -14.87 23.79 9.33
N ALA A 109 -15.79 24.65 8.89
CA ALA A 109 -15.56 25.53 7.74
C ALA A 109 -14.53 26.62 8.06
N LEU A 110 -14.58 27.21 9.26
CA LEU A 110 -13.54 28.11 9.76
C LEU A 110 -12.17 27.44 9.79
N GLY A 111 -12.12 26.17 10.21
CA GLY A 111 -10.90 25.35 10.23
C GLY A 111 -10.33 25.08 8.84
N GLN A 112 -11.19 24.99 7.81
CA GLN A 112 -10.82 24.73 6.42
C GLN A 112 -10.42 25.97 5.62
N CYS A 113 -10.48 27.17 6.19
CA CYS A 113 -10.14 28.42 5.51
C CYS A 113 -9.08 29.22 6.29
N ARG A 114 -8.31 28.56 7.17
CA ARG A 114 -7.42 29.24 8.12
C ARG A 114 -6.26 29.93 7.44
N VAL A 115 -5.71 29.36 6.37
CA VAL A 115 -4.57 29.94 5.65
C VAL A 115 -5.01 31.22 4.97
N TRP A 116 -6.15 31.20 4.29
CA TRP A 116 -6.70 32.39 3.64
C TRP A 116 -7.05 33.47 4.67
N LEU A 117 -7.73 33.10 5.77
CA LEU A 117 -8.12 34.02 6.83
C LEU A 117 -6.90 34.68 7.49
N ALA A 118 -5.85 33.92 7.80
CA ALA A 118 -4.62 34.46 8.39
C ALA A 118 -3.91 35.46 7.46
N ARG A 119 -4.05 35.30 6.14
CA ARG A 119 -3.40 36.17 5.16
C ARG A 119 -4.18 37.46 4.90
N HIS A 120 -5.51 37.39 4.83
CA HIS A 120 -6.35 38.51 4.39
C HIS A 120 -7.07 39.22 5.54
N LEU A 121 -7.39 38.50 6.62
CA LEU A 121 -8.11 39.02 7.79
C LEU A 121 -7.41 38.60 9.10
N PRO A 122 -6.11 38.90 9.29
CA PRO A 122 -5.33 38.42 10.45
C PRO A 122 -5.87 38.88 11.81
N ASN A 123 -6.61 40.00 11.83
CA ASN A 123 -7.15 40.60 13.05
C ASN A 123 -8.66 40.33 13.24
N ALA A 124 -9.29 39.56 12.34
CA ALA A 124 -10.71 39.28 12.46
C ALA A 124 -10.98 38.20 13.51
N THR A 125 -12.00 38.41 14.33
CA THR A 125 -12.48 37.44 15.32
C THR A 125 -13.29 36.36 14.62
N LEU A 126 -12.86 35.10 14.76
CA LEU A 126 -13.62 33.96 14.25
C LEU A 126 -14.73 33.59 15.22
N VAL A 127 -15.98 33.63 14.76
CA VAL A 127 -17.19 33.41 15.56
C VAL A 127 -17.82 32.08 15.13
N ASN A 128 -17.87 31.15 16.07
CA ASN A 128 -18.47 29.83 15.83
C ASN A 128 -19.99 29.95 15.71
N ALA A 129 -20.52 29.51 14.58
CA ALA A 129 -21.94 29.32 14.35
C ALA A 129 -22.27 27.83 14.22
N TRP A 130 -23.55 27.49 14.31
CA TRP A 130 -24.00 26.10 14.25
C TRP A 130 -24.14 25.57 12.81
N ASP A 131 -24.26 26.45 11.81
CA ASP A 131 -24.36 26.10 10.39
C ASP A 131 -23.65 27.15 9.53
N THR A 132 -23.05 26.70 8.44
CA THR A 132 -22.44 27.54 7.41
C THR A 132 -23.49 28.46 6.75
N ALA A 133 -24.60 27.91 6.25
CA ALA A 133 -25.64 28.72 5.62
C ALA A 133 -26.40 29.58 6.64
N GLY A 134 -26.60 29.07 7.86
CA GLY A 134 -27.13 29.87 8.97
C GLY A 134 -26.24 31.08 9.32
N SER A 135 -24.93 31.02 9.05
CA SER A 135 -24.04 32.17 9.22
C SER A 135 -24.33 33.29 8.22
N ALA A 136 -24.65 32.94 6.98
CA ALA A 136 -25.12 33.92 5.99
C ALA A 136 -26.44 34.54 6.42
N GLU A 137 -27.37 33.76 6.96
CA GLU A 137 -28.63 34.28 7.50
C GLU A 137 -28.41 35.28 8.65
N ILE A 138 -27.48 34.98 9.58
CA ILE A 138 -27.14 35.87 10.69
C ILE A 138 -26.58 37.19 10.17
N VAL A 139 -25.62 37.15 9.24
CA VAL A 139 -24.99 38.35 8.65
C VAL A 139 -26.01 39.17 7.85
N ALA A 140 -26.87 38.52 7.08
CA ALA A 140 -27.92 39.20 6.33
C ALA A 140 -28.93 39.92 7.25
N LYS A 141 -29.30 39.30 8.37
CA LYS A 141 -30.22 39.89 9.36
C LYS A 141 -29.59 41.00 10.18
N SER A 142 -28.29 40.92 10.47
CA SER A 142 -27.62 41.95 11.29
C SER A 142 -27.46 43.26 10.52
N GLY A 143 -27.26 43.20 9.20
CA GLY A 143 -27.00 44.39 8.38
C GLY A 143 -25.65 45.04 8.66
N ASP A 144 -24.79 44.40 9.45
CA ASP A 144 -23.53 44.97 9.95
C ASP A 144 -22.40 44.78 8.92
N PRO A 145 -21.83 45.87 8.36
CA PRO A 145 -20.76 45.78 7.37
C PRO A 145 -19.43 45.26 7.95
N THR A 146 -19.30 45.14 9.27
CA THR A 146 -18.12 44.58 9.93
C THR A 146 -18.18 43.05 10.08
N GLN A 147 -19.29 42.42 9.70
CA GLN A 147 -19.49 40.98 9.78
C GLN A 147 -19.44 40.34 8.39
N ALA A 148 -18.79 39.18 8.32
CA ALA A 148 -18.78 38.33 7.15
C ALA A 148 -19.15 36.89 7.53
N ALA A 149 -19.72 36.14 6.59
CA ALA A 149 -19.99 34.73 6.71
C ALA A 149 -19.09 33.93 5.77
N ILE A 150 -18.64 32.75 6.20
CA ILE A 150 -18.06 31.74 5.30
C ILE A 150 -19.10 30.66 5.06
N CYS A 151 -19.53 30.49 3.81
CA CYS A 151 -20.46 29.43 3.41
C CYS A 151 -20.41 29.18 1.90
N SER A 152 -21.37 28.41 1.37
CA SER A 152 -21.47 28.20 -0.06
C SER A 152 -21.85 29.50 -0.79
N ALA A 153 -21.31 29.73 -2.00
CA ALA A 153 -21.74 30.83 -2.88
C ALA A 153 -23.26 30.82 -3.18
N HIS A 154 -23.91 29.66 -3.05
CA HIS A 154 -25.36 29.55 -3.22
C HIS A 154 -26.13 30.24 -2.09
N ALA A 155 -25.67 30.10 -0.84
CA ALA A 155 -26.26 30.78 0.31
C ALA A 155 -26.17 32.31 0.17
N ALA A 156 -25.12 32.84 -0.47
CA ALA A 156 -25.02 34.27 -0.76
C ALA A 156 -26.23 34.79 -1.56
N LYS A 157 -26.66 34.03 -2.58
CA LYS A 157 -27.82 34.38 -3.41
C LYS A 157 -29.14 34.27 -2.64
N GLU A 158 -29.28 33.23 -1.83
CA GLU A 158 -30.49 32.99 -1.02
C GLU A 158 -30.73 34.13 -0.03
N TYR A 159 -29.66 34.64 0.60
CA TYR A 159 -29.74 35.67 1.64
C TYR A 159 -29.40 37.09 1.14
N GLY A 160 -29.20 37.28 -0.16
CA GLY A 160 -28.93 38.60 -0.75
C GLY A 160 -27.59 39.23 -0.33
N LEU A 161 -26.59 38.40 -0.04
CA LEU A 161 -25.25 38.85 0.36
C LEU A 161 -24.31 39.03 -0.84
N GLN A 162 -23.33 39.91 -0.67
CA GLN A 162 -22.25 40.12 -1.63
C GLN A 162 -21.09 39.17 -1.30
N VAL A 163 -20.69 38.36 -2.28
CA VAL A 163 -19.46 37.56 -2.20
C VAL A 163 -18.26 38.49 -2.35
N PHE A 164 -17.36 38.50 -1.36
CA PHE A 164 -16.09 39.24 -1.45
C PHE A 164 -15.06 38.43 -2.22
N GLU A 165 -14.90 37.15 -1.85
CA GLU A 165 -14.00 36.23 -2.51
C GLU A 165 -14.59 34.82 -2.50
N ASP A 166 -14.38 34.10 -3.59
CA ASP A 166 -14.86 32.73 -3.78
C ASP A 166 -13.69 31.76 -3.77
N ARG A 167 -13.94 30.53 -3.34
CA ARG A 167 -12.96 29.44 -3.23
C ARG A 167 -11.79 29.76 -2.28
N ILE A 168 -12.12 30.18 -1.07
CA ILE A 168 -11.16 30.55 -0.01
C ILE A 168 -10.72 29.36 0.85
N GLU A 169 -11.19 28.15 0.56
CA GLU A 169 -10.76 26.94 1.26
C GLU A 169 -9.25 26.66 1.08
N ASP A 170 -8.63 26.11 2.12
CA ASP A 170 -7.21 25.80 2.17
C ASP A 170 -6.85 24.64 1.21
N ASP A 171 -7.80 23.72 0.96
CA ASP A 171 -7.63 22.59 0.04
C ASP A 171 -8.81 22.51 -0.95
N PRO A 172 -8.57 22.69 -2.26
CA PRO A 172 -9.62 22.70 -3.29
C PRO A 172 -10.18 21.31 -3.61
N THR A 173 -9.61 20.23 -3.05
CA THR A 173 -10.06 18.83 -3.22
C THR A 173 -11.13 18.41 -2.21
N ASN A 174 -11.57 19.34 -1.35
CA ASN A 174 -12.60 19.10 -0.35
C ASN A 174 -13.92 18.61 -0.95
N GLN A 175 -14.38 17.45 -0.50
CA GLN A 175 -15.64 16.85 -0.93
C GLN A 175 -16.41 16.31 0.27
N THR A 176 -17.73 16.45 0.23
CA THR A 176 -18.62 15.81 1.20
C THR A 176 -19.52 14.81 0.49
N ARG A 177 -19.59 13.62 1.08
CA ARG A 177 -20.50 12.56 0.69
C ARG A 177 -21.80 12.70 1.48
N PHE A 178 -22.89 12.72 0.74
CA PHE A 178 -24.25 12.76 1.25
C PHE A 178 -24.99 11.49 0.85
N LEU A 179 -25.93 11.09 1.70
CA LEU A 179 -26.88 10.02 1.45
C LEU A 179 -28.29 10.58 1.50
N THR A 180 -29.08 10.24 0.50
CA THR A 180 -30.52 10.51 0.50
C THR A 180 -31.28 9.26 0.90
N PHE A 181 -32.46 9.44 1.49
CA PHE A 181 -33.27 8.34 2.00
C PHE A 181 -34.77 8.63 1.95
N THR A 182 -35.56 7.56 1.89
CA THR A 182 -37.02 7.58 1.73
C THR A 182 -37.66 6.49 2.58
N ARG A 183 -38.98 6.59 2.83
CA ARG A 183 -39.77 5.51 3.47
C ARG A 183 -40.05 4.32 2.54
N VAL A 184 -40.01 4.57 1.24
CA VAL A 184 -40.25 3.55 0.22
C VAL A 184 -38.89 3.16 -0.37
N PRO A 185 -38.56 1.86 -0.48
CA PRO A 185 -37.35 1.42 -1.15
C PRO A 185 -37.33 1.94 -2.59
N THR A 186 -36.17 2.43 -3.02
CA THR A 186 -36.00 2.76 -4.44
C THR A 186 -35.81 1.45 -5.21
N PRO A 187 -36.52 1.22 -6.33
CA PRO A 187 -36.29 0.04 -7.16
C PRO A 187 -34.84 0.00 -7.65
N ASP A 188 -34.31 -1.21 -7.84
CA ASP A 188 -33.01 -1.39 -8.49
C ASP A 188 -33.06 -0.73 -9.88
N ASN A 189 -32.13 0.18 -10.13
CA ASN A 189 -32.02 0.83 -11.43
C ASN A 189 -31.22 -0.08 -12.37
N GLU A 190 -31.92 -0.90 -13.16
CA GLU A 190 -31.31 -1.80 -14.15
C GLU A 190 -30.44 -1.07 -15.20
N GLN A 191 -30.64 0.24 -15.39
CA GLN A 191 -29.87 1.06 -16.33
C GLN A 191 -28.60 1.67 -15.71
N ALA A 192 -28.41 1.59 -14.38
CA ALA A 192 -27.22 2.13 -13.75
C ALA A 192 -26.02 1.22 -14.01
N THR A 193 -24.92 1.81 -14.51
CA THR A 193 -23.68 1.08 -14.82
C THR A 193 -22.99 0.53 -13.57
N ILE A 194 -23.14 1.20 -12.42
CA ILE A 194 -22.59 0.76 -11.13
C ILE A 194 -23.63 0.97 -10.03
N GLN A 195 -23.98 -0.13 -9.36
CA GLN A 195 -24.83 -0.16 -8.18
C GLN A 195 -23.96 -0.25 -6.92
N LYS A 196 -24.44 0.31 -5.81
CA LYS A 196 -23.87 0.15 -4.47
C LYS A 196 -24.92 -0.37 -3.52
N THR A 197 -24.47 -1.13 -2.53
CA THR A 197 -25.29 -1.56 -1.41
C THR A 197 -24.61 -1.17 -0.11
N SER A 198 -25.35 -0.46 0.74
CA SER A 198 -24.92 -0.10 2.09
C SER A 198 -25.52 -1.05 3.11
N LEU A 199 -24.72 -1.52 4.05
CA LEU A 199 -25.15 -2.44 5.09
C LEU A 199 -24.40 -2.25 6.41
N ILE A 200 -25.02 -2.72 7.48
CA ILE A 200 -24.43 -2.81 8.81
C ILE A 200 -24.33 -4.28 9.19
N VAL A 201 -23.17 -4.70 9.67
CA VAL A 201 -22.91 -6.06 10.14
C VAL A 201 -22.44 -6.02 11.60
N TRP A 202 -23.06 -6.84 12.43
CA TRP A 202 -22.61 -7.09 13.81
C TRP A 202 -21.85 -8.40 13.85
N THR A 203 -20.61 -8.33 14.34
CA THR A 203 -19.78 -9.53 14.50
C THR A 203 -19.70 -9.89 15.97
N ASP A 204 -19.70 -11.19 16.28
CA ASP A 204 -19.28 -11.67 17.59
C ASP A 204 -17.82 -11.27 17.77
N HIS A 205 -17.47 -10.41 18.72
CA HIS A 205 -16.15 -9.77 18.83
C HIS A 205 -15.03 -10.78 19.19
N ARG A 206 -14.69 -11.67 18.24
CA ARG A 206 -13.71 -12.75 18.32
C ARG A 206 -12.64 -12.57 17.24
N PRO A 207 -11.41 -13.05 17.46
CA PRO A 207 -10.33 -12.96 16.47
C PRO A 207 -10.76 -13.50 15.09
N GLY A 208 -10.53 -12.72 14.04
CA GLY A 208 -10.78 -13.14 12.66
C GLY A 208 -12.19 -12.89 12.12
N MET A 209 -13.16 -12.46 12.93
CA MET A 209 -14.55 -12.32 12.45
C MET A 209 -14.72 -11.25 11.37
N LEU A 210 -14.10 -10.07 11.54
CA LEU A 210 -14.09 -9.05 10.47
C LEU A 210 -13.38 -9.57 9.22
N ALA A 211 -12.29 -10.33 9.37
CA ALA A 211 -11.59 -10.92 8.24
C ALA A 211 -12.46 -11.94 7.49
N ALA A 212 -13.26 -12.74 8.19
CA ALA A 212 -14.21 -13.67 7.59
C ALA A 212 -15.30 -12.94 6.78
N VAL A 213 -15.84 -11.83 7.32
CA VAL A 213 -16.80 -10.97 6.60
C VAL A 213 -16.14 -10.37 5.34
N LEU A 214 -14.92 -9.86 5.44
CA LEU A 214 -14.18 -9.31 4.29
C LEU A 214 -13.86 -10.38 3.25
N GLN A 215 -13.54 -11.60 3.68
CA GLN A 215 -13.31 -12.74 2.79
C GLN A 215 -14.58 -13.17 2.04
N ALA A 216 -15.75 -13.07 2.66
CA ALA A 216 -17.03 -13.37 2.02
C ALA A 216 -17.29 -12.47 0.80
N PHE A 217 -16.93 -11.18 0.89
CA PHE A 217 -16.94 -10.25 -0.25
C PHE A 217 -15.82 -10.54 -1.25
N ALA A 218 -14.58 -10.66 -0.76
CA ALA A 218 -13.39 -10.81 -1.60
C ALA A 218 -13.44 -12.10 -2.45
N GLY A 219 -13.89 -13.21 -1.86
CA GLY A 219 -14.01 -14.51 -2.54
C GLY A 219 -14.98 -14.50 -3.74
N ARG A 220 -15.86 -13.49 -3.82
CA ARG A 220 -16.85 -13.32 -4.90
C ARG A 220 -16.58 -12.09 -5.78
N GLY A 221 -15.43 -11.45 -5.60
CA GLY A 221 -15.07 -10.26 -6.37
C GLY A 221 -16.01 -9.06 -6.12
N VAL A 222 -16.61 -8.98 -4.93
CA VAL A 222 -17.39 -7.82 -4.50
C VAL A 222 -16.43 -6.76 -3.98
N ASN A 223 -16.38 -5.61 -4.65
CA ASN A 223 -15.50 -4.52 -4.25
C ASN A 223 -16.09 -3.78 -3.04
N LEU A 224 -15.25 -3.48 -2.05
CA LEU A 224 -15.62 -2.70 -0.87
C LEU A 224 -15.14 -1.26 -1.06
N THR A 225 -16.07 -0.31 -0.94
CA THR A 225 -15.82 1.12 -1.18
C THR A 225 -15.81 1.95 0.10
N SER A 226 -16.38 1.45 1.19
CA SER A 226 -16.29 2.06 2.51
C SER A 226 -16.36 0.99 3.61
N LEU A 227 -15.58 1.19 4.67
CA LEU A 227 -15.62 0.42 5.91
C LEU A 227 -15.47 1.37 7.09
N GLN A 228 -16.49 1.43 7.95
CA GLN A 228 -16.46 2.20 9.19
C GLN A 228 -16.85 1.32 10.37
N SER A 229 -16.04 1.32 11.43
CA SER A 229 -16.41 0.69 12.71
C SER A 229 -17.06 1.70 13.64
N ARG A 230 -18.06 1.26 14.42
CA ARG A 230 -18.66 2.02 15.53
C ARG A 230 -18.85 1.11 16.73
N PRO A 231 -18.58 1.59 17.96
CA PRO A 231 -18.88 0.83 19.17
C PRO A 231 -20.38 0.64 19.32
N GLU A 232 -20.79 -0.52 19.82
CA GLU A 232 -22.20 -0.78 20.14
C GLU A 232 -22.55 -0.13 21.48
N ARG A 233 -23.69 0.60 21.52
CA ARG A 233 -24.10 1.36 22.72
C ARG A 233 -24.63 0.43 23.80
N SER A 234 -25.32 -0.64 23.41
CA SER A 234 -25.91 -1.62 24.33
C SER A 234 -24.91 -2.66 24.86
N ALA A 235 -23.73 -2.77 24.22
CA ALA A 235 -22.71 -3.75 24.57
C ALA A 235 -21.30 -3.14 24.45
N PRO A 236 -20.74 -2.60 25.56
CA PRO A 236 -19.42 -1.99 25.57
C PRO A 236 -18.35 -2.91 24.97
N TRP A 237 -17.44 -2.32 24.18
CA TRP A 237 -16.32 -3.01 23.51
C TRP A 237 -16.71 -4.03 22.42
N THR A 238 -17.99 -4.11 22.06
CA THR A 238 -18.41 -4.74 20.81
C THR A 238 -18.58 -3.69 19.73
N TYR A 239 -18.50 -4.10 18.47
CA TYR A 239 -18.49 -3.19 17.33
C TYR A 239 -19.47 -3.65 16.27
N ARG A 240 -20.10 -2.67 15.64
CA ARG A 240 -20.80 -2.82 14.38
C ARG A 240 -19.99 -2.19 13.26
N PHE A 241 -20.07 -2.78 12.08
CA PHE A 241 -19.32 -2.38 10.91
C PHE A 241 -20.27 -1.95 9.81
N TYR A 242 -20.07 -0.74 9.30
CA TYR A 242 -20.78 -0.20 8.16
C TYR A 242 -19.95 -0.47 6.92
N PHE A 243 -20.60 -1.01 5.90
CA PHE A 243 -19.98 -1.33 4.62
C PHE A 243 -20.74 -0.65 3.50
N ASP A 244 -20.00 -0.13 2.53
CA ASP A 244 -20.51 0.15 1.20
C ASP A 244 -19.81 -0.75 0.19
N VAL A 245 -20.57 -1.55 -0.53
CA VAL A 245 -20.03 -2.50 -1.52
C VAL A 245 -20.58 -2.24 -2.91
N GLU A 246 -19.79 -2.52 -3.94
CA GLU A 246 -20.24 -2.46 -5.34
C GLU A 246 -21.06 -3.71 -5.69
N GLY A 247 -22.31 -3.47 -6.07
CA GLY A 247 -23.27 -4.49 -6.49
C GLY A 247 -24.67 -4.17 -5.99
N ALA A 248 -25.67 -4.60 -6.76
CA ALA A 248 -27.07 -4.55 -6.33
C ALA A 248 -27.37 -5.75 -5.42
N ARG A 249 -28.29 -5.61 -4.48
CA ARG A 249 -28.65 -6.70 -3.55
C ARG A 249 -29.06 -7.99 -4.28
N GLY A 250 -29.78 -7.87 -5.40
CA GLY A 250 -30.22 -9.01 -6.21
C GLY A 250 -29.13 -9.62 -7.09
N GLU A 251 -27.94 -9.02 -7.17
CA GLU A 251 -26.84 -9.53 -7.97
C GLU A 251 -26.24 -10.79 -7.33
N ALA A 252 -26.12 -11.89 -8.07
CA ALA A 252 -25.73 -13.21 -7.54
C ALA A 252 -24.47 -13.17 -6.66
N ARG A 253 -23.40 -12.50 -7.10
CA ARG A 253 -22.15 -12.39 -6.33
C ARG A 253 -22.31 -11.71 -4.97
N LEU A 254 -23.20 -10.72 -4.88
CA LEU A 254 -23.47 -10.02 -3.62
C LEU A 254 -24.46 -10.82 -2.78
N ALA A 255 -25.52 -11.37 -3.38
CA ALA A 255 -26.49 -12.20 -2.67
C ALA A 255 -25.83 -13.38 -1.95
N GLU A 256 -24.94 -14.12 -2.62
CA GLU A 256 -24.20 -15.24 -2.00
C GLU A 256 -23.20 -14.77 -0.94
N ALA A 257 -22.62 -13.57 -1.10
CA ALA A 257 -21.74 -12.97 -0.08
C ALA A 257 -22.53 -12.63 1.18
N LEU A 258 -23.71 -12.04 1.01
CA LEU A 258 -24.62 -11.69 2.10
C LEU A 258 -25.09 -12.93 2.85
N GLU A 259 -25.45 -14.01 2.14
CA GLU A 259 -25.82 -15.29 2.76
C GLU A 259 -24.67 -15.87 3.61
N SER A 260 -23.44 -15.79 3.10
CA SER A 260 -22.25 -16.21 3.85
C SER A 260 -22.02 -15.36 5.10
N ILE A 261 -22.28 -14.05 5.01
CA ILE A 261 -22.14 -13.11 6.13
C ILE A 261 -23.25 -13.34 7.15
N GLU A 262 -24.49 -13.61 6.74
CA GLU A 262 -25.60 -13.94 7.62
C GLU A 262 -25.31 -15.17 8.48
N ALA A 263 -24.57 -16.15 7.96
CA ALA A 263 -24.14 -17.33 8.72
C ALA A 263 -23.01 -17.02 9.73
N LEU A 264 -22.29 -15.92 9.56
CA LEU A 264 -21.12 -15.53 10.39
C LEU A 264 -21.45 -14.43 11.40
N ALA A 265 -22.35 -13.53 11.03
CA ALA A 265 -22.69 -12.33 11.77
C ALA A 265 -23.86 -12.60 12.72
N SER A 266 -23.89 -11.93 13.86
CA SER A 266 -25.03 -11.99 14.77
C SER A 266 -26.25 -11.23 14.24
N ARG A 267 -26.00 -10.22 13.41
CA ARG A 267 -27.04 -9.44 12.72
C ARG A 267 -26.48 -8.80 11.46
N ILE A 268 -27.33 -8.68 10.45
CA ILE A 268 -27.11 -7.85 9.27
C ILE A 268 -28.31 -6.92 9.07
N VAL A 269 -28.06 -5.69 8.63
CA VAL A 269 -29.10 -4.74 8.21
C VAL A 269 -28.67 -4.15 6.89
N ILE A 270 -29.48 -4.31 5.86
CA ILE A 270 -29.27 -3.65 4.56
C ILE A 270 -29.96 -2.29 4.62
N LEU A 271 -29.18 -1.22 4.49
CA LEU A 271 -29.66 0.15 4.54
C LEU A 271 -30.28 0.60 3.22
N GLY A 272 -29.81 0.05 2.10
CA GLY A 272 -30.36 0.30 0.77
C GLY A 272 -29.40 -0.13 -0.34
N SER A 273 -29.96 -0.37 -1.53
CA SER A 273 -29.23 -0.56 -2.79
C SER A 273 -29.58 0.57 -3.74
N TYR A 274 -28.58 1.26 -4.27
CA TYR A 274 -28.76 2.49 -5.04
C TYR A 274 -27.61 2.72 -6.03
N ALA A 275 -27.88 3.52 -7.06
CA ALA A 275 -26.88 3.85 -8.07
C ALA A 275 -25.71 4.65 -7.46
N ALA A 276 -24.47 4.28 -7.83
CA ALA A 276 -23.28 5.00 -7.44
C ALA A 276 -23.25 6.42 -8.05
N TRP A 277 -22.62 7.37 -7.37
CA TRP A 277 -22.44 8.72 -7.90
C TRP A 277 -21.48 8.73 -9.09
N GLN A 278 -21.95 9.26 -10.23
CA GLN A 278 -21.20 9.40 -11.49
C GLN A 278 -20.98 10.87 -11.89
N GLY A 279 -21.35 11.83 -11.02
CA GLY A 279 -21.21 13.25 -11.30
C GLY A 279 -19.82 13.80 -11.01
N GLU A 280 -19.71 15.13 -10.99
CA GLU A 280 -18.48 15.81 -10.55
C GLU A 280 -18.06 15.34 -9.15
N GLY A 281 -16.76 15.09 -8.97
CA GLY A 281 -16.24 14.52 -7.73
C GLY A 281 -16.52 13.03 -7.53
N ALA A 282 -17.02 12.31 -8.55
CA ALA A 282 -17.03 10.86 -8.53
C ALA A 282 -15.63 10.32 -8.24
N ARG A 283 -15.54 9.30 -7.38
CA ARG A 283 -14.28 8.63 -7.09
C ARG A 283 -13.76 8.04 -8.41
N GLU A 284 -12.67 8.58 -8.93
CA GLU A 284 -11.92 7.91 -9.99
C GLU A 284 -11.52 6.54 -9.44
N GLN A 285 -12.02 5.47 -10.06
CA GLN A 285 -11.51 4.15 -9.75
C GLN A 285 -10.03 4.18 -10.09
N ALA A 286 -9.17 3.95 -9.08
CA ALA A 286 -7.78 3.62 -9.35
C ALA A 286 -7.81 2.54 -10.44
N PRO A 287 -7.13 2.75 -11.58
CA PRO A 287 -7.32 1.89 -12.74
C PRO A 287 -7.15 0.46 -12.30
N ARG A 288 -8.19 -0.36 -12.51
CA ARG A 288 -8.10 -1.80 -12.30
C ARG A 288 -6.92 -2.26 -13.15
N GLN A 289 -5.77 -2.49 -12.52
CA GLN A 289 -4.78 -3.38 -13.10
C GLN A 289 -5.42 -4.77 -13.05
N ARG A 290 -6.30 -5.04 -14.02
CA ARG A 290 -6.53 -6.40 -14.49
C ARG A 290 -5.17 -6.85 -15.00
N MET A 291 -4.37 -7.46 -14.13
CA MET A 291 -3.33 -8.35 -14.60
C MET A 291 -4.11 -9.41 -15.38
N PRO A 292 -3.99 -9.47 -16.71
CA PRO A 292 -4.73 -10.46 -17.47
C PRO A 292 -4.34 -11.84 -16.91
N HIS A 293 -5.34 -12.66 -16.57
CA HIS A 293 -5.12 -14.01 -16.02
C HIS A 293 -4.30 -14.90 -16.97
N HIS A 294 -4.13 -14.46 -18.22
CA HIS A 294 -3.06 -14.86 -19.13
C HIS A 294 -2.44 -13.60 -19.76
N GLN A 295 -1.22 -13.26 -19.36
CA GLN A 295 -0.35 -12.58 -20.32
C GLN A 295 -0.08 -13.59 -21.45
N PRO A 296 -0.22 -13.21 -22.74
CA PRO A 296 0.20 -14.10 -23.81
C PRO A 296 1.66 -14.45 -23.55
N LYS A 297 1.95 -15.76 -23.50
CA LYS A 297 3.32 -16.25 -23.33
C LYS A 297 4.15 -15.60 -24.44
N PRO A 298 5.24 -14.89 -24.11
CA PRO A 298 6.07 -14.29 -25.15
C PRO A 298 6.63 -15.40 -26.05
N ASP A 299 6.81 -15.09 -27.34
CA ASP A 299 7.31 -16.05 -28.34
C ASP A 299 8.65 -16.69 -27.91
N LEU A 300 9.46 -15.90 -27.21
CA LEU A 300 10.65 -16.34 -26.49
C LEU A 300 10.50 -16.02 -24.99
N PRO A 301 10.93 -16.91 -24.08
CA PRO A 301 11.02 -16.58 -22.66
C PRO A 301 11.77 -15.27 -22.44
N LEU A 302 11.37 -14.48 -21.45
CA LEU A 302 11.99 -13.18 -21.17
C LEU A 302 13.46 -13.33 -20.81
N PHE A 303 13.86 -14.43 -20.17
CA PHE A 303 15.26 -14.68 -19.85
C PHE A 303 16.13 -15.06 -21.06
N ASP A 304 15.56 -15.45 -22.20
CA ASP A 304 16.29 -16.11 -23.29
C ASP A 304 17.39 -15.22 -23.89
N ARG A 305 18.61 -15.75 -24.07
CA ARG A 305 19.77 -15.01 -24.60
C ARG A 305 19.46 -14.28 -25.91
N ARG A 306 18.59 -14.81 -26.76
CA ARG A 306 18.21 -14.18 -28.04
C ARG A 306 17.41 -12.89 -27.86
N GLN A 307 16.74 -12.70 -26.73
CA GLN A 307 16.06 -11.44 -26.40
C GLN A 307 17.07 -10.30 -26.24
N ARG A 308 18.29 -10.62 -25.76
CA ARG A 308 19.35 -9.65 -25.49
C ARG A 308 20.74 -10.29 -25.65
N PRO A 309 21.22 -10.43 -26.90
CA PRO A 309 22.46 -11.15 -27.20
C PRO A 309 23.68 -10.62 -26.45
N GLU A 310 23.77 -9.30 -26.25
CA GLU A 310 24.86 -8.62 -25.54
C GLU A 310 24.88 -8.88 -24.03
N GLY A 311 23.79 -9.41 -23.48
CA GLY A 311 23.66 -9.67 -22.05
C GLY A 311 23.11 -8.50 -21.25
N THR A 312 22.50 -8.82 -20.11
CA THR A 312 22.06 -7.83 -19.14
C THR A 312 23.21 -7.39 -18.26
N ILE A 313 23.30 -6.09 -18.06
CA ILE A 313 24.14 -5.45 -17.07
C ILE A 313 23.24 -5.02 -15.91
N VAL A 314 23.54 -5.47 -14.69
CA VAL A 314 22.77 -5.16 -13.48
C VAL A 314 23.57 -4.20 -12.60
N GLN A 315 23.00 -3.02 -12.34
CA GLN A 315 23.57 -2.02 -11.43
C GLN A 315 23.12 -2.29 -9.99
N VAL A 316 24.07 -2.37 -9.05
CA VAL A 316 23.81 -2.48 -7.61
C VAL A 316 24.62 -1.42 -6.88
N GLY A 317 23.97 -0.33 -6.47
CA GLY A 317 24.68 0.82 -5.91
C GLY A 317 25.70 1.37 -6.93
N ASN A 318 26.98 1.37 -6.57
CA ASN A 318 28.10 1.75 -7.44
C ASN A 318 28.76 0.55 -8.19
N VAL A 319 28.26 -0.68 -8.01
CA VAL A 319 28.83 -1.89 -8.61
C VAL A 319 28.01 -2.35 -9.82
N VAL A 320 28.71 -2.86 -10.84
CA VAL A 320 28.13 -3.38 -12.06
C VAL A 320 28.37 -4.89 -12.16
N ILE A 321 27.30 -5.68 -12.20
CA ILE A 321 27.35 -7.14 -12.42
C ILE A 321 26.98 -7.43 -13.87
N GLY A 322 27.79 -8.24 -14.55
CA GLY A 322 27.58 -8.60 -15.95
C GLY A 322 28.53 -7.90 -16.94
N GLY A 323 29.40 -7.02 -16.46
CA GLY A 323 30.47 -6.39 -17.25
C GLY A 323 31.73 -7.25 -17.36
N ASP A 324 32.85 -6.61 -17.75
CA ASP A 324 34.09 -7.30 -18.13
C ASP A 324 34.86 -7.90 -16.94
N ARG A 325 34.66 -7.37 -15.73
CA ARG A 325 35.36 -7.83 -14.52
C ARG A 325 34.46 -8.68 -13.63
N PRO A 326 34.96 -9.78 -13.05
CA PRO A 326 34.19 -10.57 -12.10
C PRO A 326 33.97 -9.80 -10.79
N VAL A 327 32.72 -9.83 -10.30
CA VAL A 327 32.32 -9.19 -9.04
C VAL A 327 32.49 -10.15 -7.87
N LEU A 328 33.17 -9.69 -6.80
CA LEU A 328 33.37 -10.43 -5.56
C LEU A 328 32.46 -9.88 -4.46
N ILE A 329 31.50 -10.69 -4.03
CA ILE A 329 30.60 -10.39 -2.92
C ILE A 329 31.10 -11.18 -1.70
N ALA A 330 31.43 -10.50 -0.60
CA ALA A 330 32.00 -11.15 0.58
C ALA A 330 31.39 -10.63 1.88
N GLY A 331 31.37 -11.47 2.90
CA GLY A 331 30.85 -11.13 4.23
C GLY A 331 30.29 -12.35 4.95
N PRO A 332 29.79 -12.19 6.19
CA PRO A 332 29.50 -13.33 7.03
C PRO A 332 28.23 -14.07 6.60
N CYS A 333 28.07 -15.29 7.12
CA CYS A 333 26.85 -16.05 6.91
C CYS A 333 25.64 -15.27 7.48
N SER A 334 25.75 -14.87 8.75
CA SER A 334 24.75 -14.10 9.50
C SER A 334 25.37 -12.82 10.03
N VAL A 335 24.56 -11.79 10.27
CA VAL A 335 24.96 -10.68 11.13
C VAL A 335 24.78 -11.13 12.58
N GLU A 336 25.87 -11.19 13.34
CA GLU A 336 25.90 -11.70 14.72
C GLU A 336 25.81 -10.57 15.74
N ASP A 337 26.59 -9.51 15.52
CA ASP A 337 26.53 -8.24 16.25
C ASP A 337 27.11 -7.11 15.37
N GLU A 338 27.12 -5.90 15.94
CA GLU A 338 27.62 -4.69 15.29
C GLU A 338 29.14 -4.72 15.05
N ALA A 339 29.91 -5.11 16.06
CA ALA A 339 31.36 -5.09 16.00
C ALA A 339 31.89 -6.07 14.94
N MET A 340 31.33 -7.28 14.91
CA MET A 340 31.68 -8.32 13.95
C MET A 340 31.39 -7.89 12.51
N ILE A 341 30.19 -7.36 12.23
CA ILE A 341 29.83 -7.02 10.85
C ILE A 341 30.63 -5.82 10.35
N LEU A 342 30.91 -4.83 11.20
CA LEU A 342 31.75 -3.69 10.84
C LEU A 342 33.20 -4.12 10.58
N ALA A 343 33.78 -4.94 11.48
CA ALA A 343 35.13 -5.48 11.29
C ALA A 343 35.23 -6.34 10.02
N THR A 344 34.20 -7.13 9.73
CA THR A 344 34.15 -7.93 8.50
C THR A 344 34.08 -7.03 7.28
N ALA A 345 33.19 -6.04 7.26
CA ALA A 345 33.00 -5.13 6.15
C ALA A 345 34.29 -4.36 5.81
N GLU A 346 34.95 -3.80 6.81
CA GLU A 346 36.24 -3.10 6.64
C GLU A 346 37.35 -4.06 6.19
N GLY A 347 37.34 -5.30 6.71
CA GLY A 347 38.27 -6.35 6.32
C GLY A 347 38.13 -6.74 4.84
N VAL A 348 36.91 -7.06 4.41
CA VAL A 348 36.65 -7.51 3.03
C VAL A 348 36.76 -6.36 2.03
N ALA A 349 36.40 -5.13 2.40
CA ALA A 349 36.61 -3.94 1.57
C ALA A 349 38.10 -3.74 1.26
N ARG A 350 38.97 -3.75 2.28
CA ARG A 350 40.43 -3.65 2.10
C ARG A 350 41.01 -4.82 1.31
N ALA A 351 40.41 -6.00 1.45
CA ALA A 351 40.79 -7.21 0.72
C ALA A 351 40.34 -7.21 -0.76
N GLY A 352 39.51 -6.25 -1.18
CA GLY A 352 39.09 -6.07 -2.57
C GLY A 352 37.74 -6.69 -2.93
N ALA A 353 36.86 -6.91 -1.94
CA ALA A 353 35.45 -7.18 -2.20
C ALA A 353 34.78 -5.96 -2.84
N ASP A 354 33.86 -6.21 -3.77
CA ASP A 354 33.07 -5.17 -4.44
C ASP A 354 31.75 -4.92 -3.70
N MET A 355 31.21 -5.93 -3.02
CA MET A 355 29.93 -5.85 -2.30
C MET A 355 29.99 -6.60 -0.96
N LEU A 356 29.15 -6.17 -0.02
CA LEU A 356 28.99 -6.81 1.30
C LEU A 356 27.76 -7.72 1.31
N ARG A 357 27.92 -8.95 1.80
CA ARG A 357 26.79 -9.83 2.13
C ARG A 357 26.64 -10.04 3.63
N GLY A 358 25.42 -10.29 4.10
CA GLY A 358 25.17 -10.72 5.47
C GLY A 358 23.70 -11.06 5.72
N GLY A 359 23.41 -12.21 6.32
CA GLY A 359 22.04 -12.63 6.61
C GLY A 359 21.49 -11.96 7.87
N ALA A 360 20.50 -11.07 7.74
CA ALA A 360 19.80 -10.49 8.88
C ALA A 360 18.71 -11.41 9.45
N PHE A 361 18.13 -12.27 8.59
CA PHE A 361 17.14 -13.28 8.92
C PHE A 361 17.70 -14.67 8.55
N LYS A 362 17.41 -15.70 9.35
CA LYS A 362 17.86 -17.07 9.08
C LYS A 362 16.72 -18.08 9.17
N PRO A 363 16.46 -18.87 8.10
CA PRO A 363 15.58 -20.03 8.18
C PRO A 363 16.31 -21.15 8.89
N ARG A 364 16.01 -21.39 10.17
CA ARG A 364 16.60 -22.50 10.92
C ARG A 364 15.65 -23.68 10.96
N THR A 365 16.23 -24.88 10.88
CA THR A 365 15.49 -26.14 11.01
C THR A 365 14.95 -26.29 12.43
N SER A 366 15.69 -25.79 13.43
CA SER A 366 15.25 -25.72 14.83
C SER A 366 14.81 -24.29 15.16
N PRO A 367 13.66 -24.11 15.84
CA PRO A 367 13.21 -22.80 16.29
C PRO A 367 14.07 -22.21 17.43
N TYR A 368 14.96 -23.01 18.04
CA TYR A 368 15.82 -22.60 19.15
C TYR A 368 17.19 -22.09 18.70
N ASP A 369 17.53 -22.26 17.43
CA ASP A 369 18.79 -21.79 16.87
C ASP A 369 18.74 -20.26 16.69
N PHE A 370 19.92 -19.64 16.52
CA PHE A 370 20.00 -18.22 16.19
C PHE A 370 19.25 -17.90 14.88
N GLN A 371 18.16 -17.13 15.01
CA GLN A 371 17.24 -16.75 13.91
C GLN A 371 17.71 -15.51 13.12
N GLY A 372 18.83 -14.90 13.52
CA GLY A 372 19.27 -13.61 13.02
C GLY A 372 18.77 -12.44 13.87
N LEU A 373 19.34 -11.26 13.65
CA LEU A 373 18.99 -10.03 14.37
C LEU A 373 17.80 -9.26 13.77
N GLY A 374 17.22 -9.75 12.67
CA GLY A 374 16.14 -9.09 11.94
C GLY A 374 16.48 -7.64 11.57
N VAL A 375 15.58 -6.70 11.88
CA VAL A 375 15.76 -5.27 11.58
C VAL A 375 17.05 -4.69 12.19
N LYS A 376 17.47 -5.16 13.38
CA LYS A 376 18.72 -4.70 14.00
C LYS A 376 19.93 -5.07 13.13
N GLY A 377 19.93 -6.29 12.59
CA GLY A 377 20.97 -6.73 11.64
C GLY A 377 20.97 -5.93 10.34
N LEU A 378 19.78 -5.58 9.82
CA LEU A 378 19.66 -4.71 8.63
C LEU A 378 20.24 -3.30 8.88
N LYS A 379 20.04 -2.74 10.07
CA LYS A 379 20.62 -1.45 10.46
C LYS A 379 22.16 -1.50 10.52
N PHE A 380 22.71 -2.57 11.08
CA PHE A 380 24.16 -2.74 11.12
C PHE A 380 24.77 -2.93 9.72
N LEU A 381 24.07 -3.63 8.82
CA LEU A 381 24.49 -3.70 7.42
C LEU A 381 24.48 -2.33 6.75
N ALA A 382 23.43 -1.52 6.98
CA ALA A 382 23.36 -0.16 6.45
C ALA A 382 24.52 0.71 6.96
N GLU A 383 24.85 0.64 8.25
CA GLU A 383 26.01 1.33 8.79
C GLU A 383 27.33 0.83 8.17
N ALA A 384 27.48 -0.49 7.99
CA ALA A 384 28.65 -1.06 7.34
C ALA A 384 28.83 -0.54 5.90
N ARG A 385 27.73 -0.41 5.13
CA ARG A 385 27.76 0.25 3.81
C ARG A 385 28.18 1.70 3.92
N ASP A 386 27.60 2.45 4.85
CA ASP A 386 27.88 3.88 4.97
C ASP A 386 29.36 4.13 5.34
N ARG A 387 30.00 3.22 6.08
CA ARG A 387 31.44 3.28 6.42
C ARG A 387 32.37 2.84 5.29
N THR A 388 31.98 1.82 4.52
CA THR A 388 32.88 1.16 3.56
C THR A 388 32.61 1.51 2.10
N GLY A 389 31.42 2.03 1.81
CA GLY A 389 30.91 2.23 0.45
C GLY A 389 30.49 0.94 -0.27
N LEU A 390 30.54 -0.23 0.38
CA LEU A 390 30.17 -1.51 -0.24
C LEU A 390 28.64 -1.67 -0.31
N PRO A 391 28.03 -1.85 -1.50
CA PRO A 391 26.62 -2.16 -1.62
C PRO A 391 26.25 -3.47 -0.92
N ILE A 392 25.05 -3.52 -0.35
CA ILE A 392 24.58 -4.63 0.49
C ILE A 392 23.71 -5.59 -0.32
N VAL A 393 24.04 -6.87 -0.27
CA VAL A 393 23.10 -7.96 -0.55
C VAL A 393 22.71 -8.70 0.74
N THR A 394 21.41 -8.85 0.97
CA THR A 394 20.88 -9.65 2.09
C THR A 394 19.67 -10.46 1.66
N GLU A 395 19.43 -11.58 2.34
CA GLU A 395 18.34 -12.50 2.01
C GLU A 395 17.01 -12.02 2.59
N VAL A 396 15.95 -12.13 1.79
CA VAL A 396 14.57 -11.93 2.21
C VAL A 396 13.85 -13.27 2.32
N MET A 397 13.14 -13.48 3.42
CA MET A 397 12.59 -14.80 3.76
C MET A 397 11.12 -14.95 3.40
N SER A 398 10.33 -13.88 3.50
CA SER A 398 8.91 -13.86 3.13
C SER A 398 8.55 -12.68 2.23
N TRP A 399 7.42 -12.79 1.51
CA TRP A 399 6.97 -11.71 0.62
C TRP A 399 6.54 -10.45 1.37
N GLU A 400 6.08 -10.57 2.63
CA GLU A 400 5.73 -9.41 3.47
C GLU A 400 6.96 -8.59 3.89
N GLU A 401 8.12 -9.23 3.99
CA GLU A 401 9.36 -8.58 4.42
C GLU A 401 10.06 -7.82 3.29
N VAL A 402 9.69 -8.05 2.02
CA VAL A 402 10.33 -7.41 0.85
C VAL A 402 10.39 -5.88 0.98
N PRO A 403 9.31 -5.14 1.31
CA PRO A 403 9.38 -3.69 1.45
C PRO A 403 10.28 -3.23 2.60
N LEU A 404 10.40 -4.02 3.66
CA LEU A 404 11.26 -3.71 4.80
C LEU A 404 12.73 -3.90 4.45
N VAL A 405 13.09 -5.05 3.89
CA VAL A 405 14.48 -5.38 3.52
C VAL A 405 14.98 -4.45 2.41
N ALA A 406 14.14 -4.12 1.43
CA ALA A 406 14.47 -3.22 0.32
C ALA A 406 14.84 -1.78 0.76
N ARG A 407 14.46 -1.35 1.97
CA ARG A 407 14.88 -0.05 2.52
C ARG A 407 16.36 0.00 2.88
N TYR A 408 16.94 -1.15 3.25
CA TYR A 408 18.31 -1.23 3.73
C TYR A 408 19.25 -1.82 2.67
N ALA A 409 18.79 -2.80 1.91
CA ALA A 409 19.60 -3.51 0.93
C ALA A 409 19.61 -2.83 -0.45
N ASP A 410 20.74 -2.97 -1.13
CA ASP A 410 20.94 -2.54 -2.53
C ASP A 410 20.56 -3.65 -3.51
N MET A 411 20.71 -4.91 -3.11
CA MET A 411 20.25 -6.11 -3.82
C MET A 411 19.54 -7.08 -2.86
N LEU A 412 18.42 -7.66 -3.29
CA LEU A 412 17.69 -8.67 -2.53
C LEU A 412 18.13 -10.06 -2.96
N GLN A 413 18.53 -10.90 -2.01
CA GLN A 413 18.80 -12.32 -2.28
C GLN A 413 17.55 -13.16 -2.04
N ILE A 414 17.20 -13.99 -3.03
CA ILE A 414 16.27 -15.10 -2.87
C ILE A 414 17.09 -16.37 -2.69
N GLY A 415 17.09 -16.93 -1.48
CA GLY A 415 17.85 -18.13 -1.16
C GLY A 415 17.32 -19.39 -1.86
N ALA A 416 18.17 -20.41 -1.94
CA ALA A 416 17.90 -21.66 -2.64
C ALA A 416 16.60 -22.36 -2.18
N ARG A 417 16.24 -22.25 -0.90
CA ARG A 417 14.99 -22.82 -0.35
C ARG A 417 13.73 -22.12 -0.86
N ASN A 418 13.87 -20.86 -1.24
CA ASN A 418 12.79 -19.99 -1.70
C ASN A 418 12.80 -19.81 -3.24
N MET A 419 13.66 -20.54 -3.98
CA MET A 419 13.75 -20.41 -5.44
C MET A 419 12.39 -20.64 -6.14
N GLN A 420 11.53 -21.51 -5.61
CA GLN A 420 10.18 -21.77 -6.14
C GLN A 420 9.07 -21.15 -5.28
N ASN A 421 9.40 -20.25 -4.35
CA ASN A 421 8.40 -19.49 -3.62
C ASN A 421 7.86 -18.38 -4.52
N PHE A 422 6.90 -18.72 -5.39
CA PHE A 422 6.38 -17.80 -6.40
C PHE A 422 5.74 -16.53 -5.81
N ALA A 423 5.16 -16.60 -4.61
CA ALA A 423 4.65 -15.40 -3.93
C ALA A 423 5.79 -14.42 -3.63
N LEU A 424 6.90 -14.92 -3.10
CA LEU A 424 8.10 -14.14 -2.85
C LEU A 424 8.76 -13.63 -4.15
N LEU A 425 8.86 -14.46 -5.19
CA LEU A 425 9.41 -14.03 -6.49
C LEU A 425 8.60 -12.88 -7.11
N ARG A 426 7.27 -12.94 -7.04
CA ARG A 426 6.39 -11.86 -7.52
C ARG A 426 6.57 -10.58 -6.71
N ALA A 427 6.66 -10.67 -5.39
CA ALA A 427 6.92 -9.53 -4.52
C ALA A 427 8.30 -8.92 -4.78
N ALA A 428 9.33 -9.76 -4.94
CA ALA A 428 10.69 -9.35 -5.29
C ALA A 428 10.73 -8.65 -6.66
N GLY A 429 10.04 -9.17 -7.67
CA GLY A 429 9.88 -8.50 -8.97
C GLY A 429 9.27 -7.10 -8.82
N ARG A 430 8.17 -6.97 -8.09
CA ARG A 430 7.52 -5.67 -7.86
C ARG A 430 8.35 -4.67 -7.05
N SER A 431 9.39 -5.11 -6.35
CA SER A 431 10.23 -4.22 -5.53
C SER A 431 11.10 -3.26 -6.35
N GLY A 432 11.37 -3.59 -7.63
CA GLY A 432 12.29 -2.85 -8.50
C GLY A 432 13.78 -2.92 -8.10
N LYS A 433 14.11 -3.58 -6.98
CA LYS A 433 15.51 -3.79 -6.56
C LYS A 433 16.17 -4.90 -7.40
N PRO A 434 17.48 -4.84 -7.65
CA PRO A 434 18.24 -5.98 -8.15
C PRO A 434 18.01 -7.24 -7.32
N ILE A 435 17.87 -8.39 -7.98
CA ILE A 435 17.57 -9.68 -7.35
C ILE A 435 18.71 -10.66 -7.60
N LEU A 436 19.28 -11.22 -6.54
CA LEU A 436 20.17 -12.38 -6.61
C LEU A 436 19.35 -13.67 -6.40
N LEU A 437 19.17 -14.45 -7.46
CA LEU A 437 18.36 -15.66 -7.44
C LEU A 437 19.25 -16.91 -7.32
N LYS A 438 19.27 -17.52 -6.14
CA LYS A 438 20.03 -18.76 -5.91
C LYS A 438 19.29 -20.00 -6.41
N ARG A 439 20.00 -20.86 -7.13
CA ARG A 439 19.45 -22.16 -7.58
C ARG A 439 19.07 -23.04 -6.40
N GLY A 440 17.90 -23.66 -6.47
CA GLY A 440 17.43 -24.66 -5.51
C GLY A 440 18.24 -25.96 -5.63
N GLY A 441 18.58 -26.58 -4.49
CA GLY A 441 19.44 -27.78 -4.49
C GLY A 441 18.85 -29.00 -5.20
N GLY A 442 17.54 -29.06 -5.42
CA GLY A 442 16.88 -30.11 -6.21
C GLY A 442 16.42 -29.66 -7.59
N ALA A 443 16.75 -28.43 -8.00
CA ALA A 443 16.21 -27.84 -9.22
C ALA A 443 17.07 -28.11 -10.45
N THR A 444 16.42 -28.35 -11.57
CA THR A 444 17.02 -28.34 -12.91
C THR A 444 17.37 -26.92 -13.37
N ILE A 445 18.15 -26.80 -14.45
CA ILE A 445 18.43 -25.52 -15.09
C ILE A 445 17.14 -24.85 -15.59
N GLU A 446 16.21 -25.62 -16.16
CA GLU A 446 14.93 -25.11 -16.65
C GLU A 446 14.09 -24.48 -15.55
N GLU A 447 13.95 -25.17 -14.41
CA GLU A 447 13.15 -24.65 -13.28
C GLU A 447 13.77 -23.38 -12.70
N TRP A 448 15.10 -23.28 -12.72
CA TRP A 448 15.81 -22.10 -12.26
C TRP A 448 15.64 -20.91 -13.21
N LEU A 449 15.73 -21.14 -14.54
CA LEU A 449 15.44 -20.12 -15.55
C LEU A 449 13.98 -19.63 -15.46
N HIS A 450 13.03 -20.53 -15.27
CA HIS A 450 11.63 -20.14 -15.07
C HIS A 450 11.37 -19.43 -13.73
N ALA A 451 12.15 -19.70 -12.68
CA ALA A 451 12.10 -18.89 -11.47
C ALA A 451 12.53 -17.43 -11.75
N ALA A 452 13.52 -17.22 -12.63
CA ALA A 452 13.88 -15.87 -13.10
C ALA A 452 12.76 -15.25 -13.96
N GLU A 453 12.10 -16.04 -14.83
CA GLU A 453 10.95 -15.61 -15.63
C GLU A 453 9.82 -15.01 -14.75
N TYR A 454 9.56 -15.58 -13.58
CA TYR A 454 8.61 -15.03 -12.62
C TYR A 454 8.98 -13.62 -12.13
N VAL A 455 10.26 -13.33 -11.95
CA VAL A 455 10.72 -11.99 -11.55
C VAL A 455 10.64 -11.03 -12.74
N LEU A 456 11.11 -11.47 -13.92
CA LEU A 456 11.11 -10.68 -15.16
C LEU A 456 9.70 -10.29 -15.61
N SER A 457 8.76 -11.24 -15.60
CA SER A 457 7.34 -11.03 -15.97
C SER A 457 6.61 -10.04 -15.05
N HIS A 458 7.18 -9.74 -13.88
CA HIS A 458 6.65 -8.75 -12.94
C HIS A 458 7.36 -7.39 -13.04
N GLY A 459 8.04 -7.14 -14.15
CA GLY A 459 8.56 -5.82 -14.55
C GLY A 459 9.96 -5.51 -14.06
N ASN A 460 10.69 -6.48 -13.52
CA ASN A 460 12.04 -6.27 -13.00
C ASN A 460 13.10 -7.01 -13.83
N PRO A 461 13.83 -6.30 -14.71
CA PRO A 461 14.86 -6.90 -15.55
C PRO A 461 16.19 -7.17 -14.81
N ASN A 462 16.33 -6.72 -13.56
CA ASN A 462 17.58 -6.72 -12.81
C ASN A 462 17.77 -8.01 -12.01
N VAL A 463 17.98 -9.13 -12.69
CA VAL A 463 18.16 -10.45 -12.07
C VAL A 463 19.58 -10.96 -12.30
N VAL A 464 20.23 -11.41 -11.22
CA VAL A 464 21.52 -12.11 -11.24
C VAL A 464 21.30 -13.55 -10.79
N MET A 465 21.70 -14.48 -11.63
CA MET A 465 21.61 -15.92 -11.39
C MET A 465 22.80 -16.35 -10.53
N CYS A 466 22.58 -17.00 -9.38
CA CYS A 466 23.62 -17.62 -8.57
C CYS A 466 23.53 -19.17 -8.51
N GLU A 467 24.48 -19.86 -9.16
CA GLU A 467 24.69 -21.31 -8.99
C GLU A 467 25.30 -21.57 -7.60
N ARG A 468 24.84 -22.59 -6.87
CA ARG A 468 25.20 -22.80 -5.46
C ARG A 468 25.29 -24.26 -5.03
N GLY A 469 25.29 -25.15 -6.00
CA GLY A 469 25.35 -26.59 -5.86
C GLY A 469 23.99 -27.28 -5.76
N ILE A 470 23.94 -28.47 -6.35
CA ILE A 470 22.80 -29.39 -6.33
C ILE A 470 23.04 -30.56 -5.37
N ARG A 471 21.96 -31.14 -4.87
CA ARG A 471 21.99 -32.34 -4.05
C ARG A 471 22.18 -33.55 -4.95
N THR A 472 23.20 -34.34 -4.65
CA THR A 472 23.53 -35.60 -5.32
C THR A 472 23.62 -36.73 -4.29
N PHE A 473 24.08 -37.90 -4.72
CA PHE A 473 24.42 -39.00 -3.81
C PHE A 473 25.77 -38.78 -3.09
N GLU A 474 26.65 -37.93 -3.64
CA GLU A 474 27.93 -37.55 -3.02
C GLU A 474 27.73 -36.87 -1.65
N ARG A 475 28.61 -37.18 -0.69
CA ARG A 475 28.54 -36.74 0.72
C ARG A 475 29.80 -36.02 1.21
N ALA A 476 30.88 -35.99 0.42
CA ALA A 476 32.12 -35.30 0.77
C ALA A 476 31.96 -33.78 0.81
N THR A 477 31.03 -33.22 0.04
CA THR A 477 30.65 -31.81 0.07
C THR A 477 29.18 -31.65 0.45
N ARG A 478 28.80 -30.44 0.89
CA ARG A 478 27.40 -30.12 1.24
C ARG A 478 26.48 -30.23 0.02
N HIS A 479 26.96 -29.75 -1.12
CA HIS A 479 26.35 -29.91 -2.44
C HIS A 479 27.43 -30.11 -3.50
N THR A 480 27.04 -30.66 -4.65
CA THR A 480 27.93 -30.74 -5.81
C THR A 480 27.77 -29.45 -6.61
N LEU A 481 28.83 -28.63 -6.68
CA LEU A 481 28.82 -27.41 -7.51
C LEU A 481 28.72 -27.80 -8.99
N ASP A 482 27.63 -27.38 -9.64
CA ASP A 482 27.36 -27.73 -11.03
C ASP A 482 27.99 -26.70 -11.97
N LEU A 483 29.27 -26.89 -12.32
CA LEU A 483 29.98 -26.02 -13.26
C LEU A 483 29.40 -26.08 -14.68
N ASN A 484 28.74 -27.19 -15.04
CA ASN A 484 28.04 -27.31 -16.32
C ASN A 484 26.88 -26.30 -16.37
N ALA A 485 26.15 -26.12 -15.26
CA ALA A 485 25.09 -25.12 -15.20
C ALA A 485 25.62 -23.69 -15.37
N VAL A 486 26.79 -23.35 -14.83
CA VAL A 486 27.40 -22.03 -15.06
C VAL A 486 27.60 -21.79 -16.56
N ALA A 487 28.24 -22.73 -17.27
CA ALA A 487 28.50 -22.60 -18.70
C ALA A 487 27.21 -22.59 -19.55
N ILE A 488 26.30 -23.54 -19.30
CA ILE A 488 25.04 -23.68 -20.06
C ILE A 488 24.12 -22.48 -19.85
N VAL A 489 23.97 -22.01 -18.61
CA VAL A 489 23.07 -20.88 -18.31
C VAL A 489 23.60 -19.60 -18.94
N ARG A 490 24.92 -19.39 -18.97
CA ARG A 490 25.53 -18.26 -19.69
C ARG A 490 25.15 -18.23 -21.17
N GLU A 491 25.09 -19.37 -21.84
CA GLU A 491 24.64 -19.44 -23.25
C GLU A 491 23.13 -19.22 -23.40
N ARG A 492 22.34 -19.72 -22.46
CA ARG A 492 20.88 -19.77 -22.59
C ARG A 492 20.14 -18.51 -22.15
N THR A 493 20.67 -17.78 -21.17
CA THR A 493 20.05 -16.54 -20.70
C THR A 493 20.96 -15.34 -20.90
N HIS A 494 20.37 -14.18 -21.14
CA HIS A 494 21.09 -12.91 -21.14
C HIS A 494 21.46 -12.42 -19.72
N LEU A 495 20.88 -12.99 -18.66
CA LEU A 495 21.12 -12.57 -17.28
C LEU A 495 22.56 -12.89 -16.81
N PRO A 496 23.16 -12.06 -15.93
CA PRO A 496 24.44 -12.39 -15.33
C PRO A 496 24.38 -13.67 -14.49
N VAL A 497 25.46 -14.46 -14.54
CA VAL A 497 25.58 -15.71 -13.78
C VAL A 497 26.79 -15.63 -12.86
N ILE A 498 26.59 -15.84 -11.56
CA ILE A 498 27.65 -15.90 -10.54
C ILE A 498 27.58 -17.25 -9.80
N ALA A 499 28.57 -17.53 -8.94
CA ALA A 499 28.62 -18.76 -8.15
C ALA A 499 28.72 -18.53 -6.64
N ASP A 500 28.21 -19.48 -5.85
CA ASP A 500 28.36 -19.56 -4.40
C ASP A 500 29.18 -20.80 -4.02
N PRO A 501 30.52 -20.70 -4.05
CA PRO A 501 31.41 -21.81 -3.74
C PRO A 501 31.36 -22.19 -2.25
N SER A 502 31.07 -21.24 -1.35
CA SER A 502 31.02 -21.48 0.10
C SER A 502 29.91 -22.46 0.47
N HIS A 503 28.68 -22.20 0.07
CA HIS A 503 27.56 -23.09 0.40
C HIS A 503 27.57 -24.39 -0.40
N ALA A 504 28.15 -24.38 -1.61
CA ALA A 504 28.31 -25.60 -2.38
C ALA A 504 29.29 -26.55 -1.68
N ALA A 505 30.47 -26.06 -1.32
CA ALA A 505 31.49 -26.83 -0.61
C ALA A 505 30.99 -27.30 0.76
N GLY A 506 30.51 -26.38 1.58
CA GLY A 506 30.30 -26.61 3.01
C GLY A 506 31.59 -26.75 3.83
N MET A 507 32.75 -26.45 3.23
CA MET A 507 34.06 -26.52 3.91
C MET A 507 35.07 -25.51 3.34
N ARG A 508 35.79 -24.83 4.23
CA ARG A 508 36.65 -23.67 3.97
C ARG A 508 37.77 -23.93 2.97
N ASN A 509 38.43 -25.08 3.07
CA ASN A 509 39.67 -25.40 2.34
C ASN A 509 39.51 -25.49 0.81
N ILE A 510 38.32 -25.84 0.31
CA ILE A 510 38.07 -25.97 -1.13
C ILE A 510 37.37 -24.75 -1.76
N VAL A 511 36.92 -23.78 -0.95
CA VAL A 511 36.26 -22.55 -1.45
C VAL A 511 37.14 -21.80 -2.47
N PRO A 512 38.46 -21.57 -2.24
CA PRO A 512 39.30 -20.90 -3.23
C PRO A 512 39.36 -21.63 -4.58
N ALA A 513 39.51 -22.95 -4.56
CA ALA A 513 39.60 -23.77 -5.76
C ALA A 513 38.28 -23.75 -6.56
N LEU A 514 37.14 -23.90 -5.87
CA LEU A 514 35.83 -23.82 -6.52
C LEU A 514 35.50 -22.42 -7.04
N THR A 515 36.00 -21.36 -6.38
CA THR A 515 35.85 -19.99 -6.87
C THR A 515 36.57 -19.82 -8.21
N HIS A 516 37.84 -20.22 -8.30
CA HIS A 516 38.61 -20.18 -9.55
C HIS A 516 37.94 -21.01 -10.65
N ALA A 517 37.50 -22.23 -10.32
CA ALA A 517 36.84 -23.11 -11.28
C ALA A 517 35.52 -22.51 -11.83
N ALA A 518 34.72 -21.86 -10.98
CA ALA A 518 33.48 -21.23 -11.41
C ALA A 518 33.73 -20.03 -12.33
N LEU A 519 34.72 -19.19 -12.01
CA LEU A 519 35.10 -18.06 -12.87
C LEU A 519 35.65 -18.54 -14.22
N ALA A 520 36.52 -19.56 -14.22
CA ALA A 520 37.02 -20.17 -15.45
C ALA A 520 35.90 -20.83 -16.29
N ALA A 521 34.84 -21.32 -15.65
CA ALA A 521 33.63 -21.83 -16.34
C ALA A 521 32.73 -20.70 -16.89
N GLY A 522 33.08 -19.43 -16.69
CA GLY A 522 32.36 -18.27 -17.21
C GLY A 522 31.42 -17.58 -16.22
N ALA A 523 31.51 -17.87 -14.91
CA ALA A 523 30.82 -17.08 -13.90
C ALA A 523 31.37 -15.64 -13.87
N GLN A 524 30.48 -14.67 -13.83
CA GLN A 524 30.79 -13.23 -13.83
C GLN A 524 30.97 -12.68 -12.41
N GLY A 525 31.16 -13.56 -11.43
CA GLY A 525 31.36 -13.19 -10.04
C GLY A 525 31.20 -14.37 -9.09
N ALA A 526 31.45 -14.12 -7.82
CA ALA A 526 31.26 -15.09 -6.75
C ALA A 526 30.74 -14.43 -5.47
N ILE A 527 29.87 -15.14 -4.76
CA ILE A 527 29.43 -14.80 -3.40
C ILE A 527 30.06 -15.75 -2.38
N ILE A 528 30.87 -15.19 -1.48
CA ILE A 528 31.79 -15.95 -0.61
C ILE A 528 31.51 -15.60 0.85
N GLU A 529 31.50 -16.61 1.71
CA GLU A 529 31.41 -16.41 3.15
C GLU A 529 32.77 -16.08 3.75
N VAL A 530 32.82 -14.98 4.48
CA VAL A 530 34.02 -14.49 5.18
C VAL A 530 33.63 -14.07 6.59
N HIS A 531 34.38 -14.52 7.58
CA HIS A 531 34.20 -14.16 8.99
C HIS A 531 35.55 -13.76 9.61
N PRO A 532 35.61 -12.81 10.55
CA PRO A 532 36.86 -12.40 11.19
C PRO A 532 37.44 -13.50 12.08
N ASP A 533 36.56 -14.31 12.68
CA ASP A 533 36.93 -15.49 13.49
C ASP A 533 36.04 -16.68 13.11
N PRO A 534 36.31 -17.35 11.98
CA PRO A 534 35.44 -18.41 11.46
C PRO A 534 35.23 -19.60 12.41
N ASP A 535 36.17 -19.87 13.32
CA ASP A 535 36.12 -21.04 14.20
C ASP A 535 35.14 -20.84 15.38
N HIS A 536 34.79 -19.58 15.68
CA HIS A 536 33.80 -19.21 16.71
C HIS A 536 32.52 -18.57 16.13
N ALA A 537 32.31 -18.63 14.82
CA ALA A 537 31.12 -18.06 14.17
C ALA A 537 29.81 -18.72 14.66
N MET A 538 28.76 -17.93 14.87
CA MET A 538 27.43 -18.42 15.27
C MET A 538 26.74 -19.23 14.16
N SER A 539 27.22 -19.14 12.92
CA SER A 539 26.64 -19.85 11.77
C SER A 539 27.64 -20.13 10.67
N ASP A 540 27.59 -21.34 10.11
CA ASP A 540 28.33 -21.76 8.91
C ASP A 540 29.85 -21.42 8.97
N GLY A 541 30.46 -21.47 10.16
CA GLY A 541 31.90 -21.23 10.35
C GLY A 541 32.81 -22.19 9.57
N ALA A 542 32.35 -23.43 9.37
CA ALA A 542 33.07 -24.46 8.63
C ALA A 542 33.34 -24.11 7.16
N GLN A 543 32.50 -23.29 6.53
CA GLN A 543 32.61 -22.89 5.12
C GLN A 543 33.05 -21.43 4.93
N SER A 544 33.16 -20.66 6.02
CA SER A 544 33.57 -19.26 6.02
C SER A 544 35.09 -19.14 5.94
N LEU A 545 35.62 -18.34 5.02
CA LEU A 545 37.04 -17.96 4.99
C LEU A 545 37.35 -16.96 6.10
N ASP A 546 38.61 -16.90 6.53
CA ASP A 546 39.10 -15.72 7.26
C ASP A 546 39.46 -14.58 6.29
N ILE A 547 39.62 -13.37 6.81
CA ILE A 547 39.95 -12.18 6.02
C ILE A 547 41.28 -12.34 5.25
N PRO A 548 42.38 -12.85 5.83
CA PRO A 548 43.63 -13.07 5.09
C PRO A 548 43.50 -14.04 3.92
N THR A 549 42.77 -15.15 4.10
CA THR A 549 42.53 -16.12 3.03
C THR A 549 41.69 -15.52 1.92
N PHE A 550 40.66 -14.75 2.26
CA PHE A 550 39.87 -14.02 1.27
C PHE A 550 40.73 -12.98 0.52
N ALA A 551 41.59 -12.23 1.19
CA ALA A 551 42.48 -11.26 0.55
C ALA A 551 43.42 -11.92 -0.46
N LYS A 552 43.99 -13.08 -0.12
CA LYS A 552 44.80 -13.87 -1.06
C LYS A 552 43.99 -14.32 -2.27
N LEU A 553 42.78 -14.83 -2.06
CA LEU A 553 41.88 -15.26 -3.13
C LEU A 553 41.49 -14.10 -4.05
N ALA A 554 41.07 -12.97 -3.48
CA ALA A 554 40.71 -11.78 -4.22
C ALA A 554 41.87 -11.28 -5.08
N ALA A 555 43.08 -11.18 -4.52
CA ALA A 555 44.28 -10.79 -5.26
C ALA A 555 44.58 -11.73 -6.45
N GLN A 556 44.45 -13.05 -6.24
CA GLN A 556 44.61 -14.04 -7.31
C GLN A 556 43.57 -13.86 -8.43
N ILE A 557 42.31 -13.62 -8.08
CA ILE A 557 41.23 -13.41 -9.06
C ILE A 557 41.46 -12.13 -9.86
N ARG A 558 41.90 -11.03 -9.20
CA ARG A 558 42.23 -9.78 -9.89
C ARG A 558 43.39 -9.95 -10.86
N ALA A 559 44.41 -10.73 -10.47
CA ALA A 559 45.53 -11.03 -11.36
C ALA A 559 45.10 -11.89 -12.56
N TYR A 560 44.23 -12.87 -12.36
CA TYR A 560 43.70 -13.72 -13.44
C TYR A 560 42.87 -12.91 -14.45
N ALA A 561 41.96 -12.07 -13.96
CA ALA A 561 41.11 -11.24 -14.82
C ALA A 561 41.90 -10.23 -15.68
N ALA A 562 43.11 -9.84 -15.25
CA ALA A 562 43.99 -8.97 -16.02
C ALA A 562 44.75 -9.68 -17.16
N VAL A 563 44.74 -11.02 -17.18
CA VAL A 563 45.44 -11.84 -18.20
C VAL A 563 44.49 -12.33 -19.29
N GLU A 564 43.19 -12.49 -18.99
CA GLU A 564 42.17 -12.88 -19.99
C GLU A 564 41.50 -11.70 -20.72
N ALA A 565 41.62 -10.48 -20.20
CA ALA A 565 41.19 -9.23 -20.85
C ALA A 565 42.25 -8.72 -21.83
#